data_AF-A0A3M3KAT5-F1
#
_entry.id   AF-A0A3M3KAT5-F1
#
_cell.length_a   1.000
_cell.length_b   1.000
_cell.length_c   1.000
_cell.angle_alpha   90.00
_cell.angle_beta   90.00
_cell.angle_gamma   90.00
#
_symmetry.space_group_name_H-M   'P 1'
#
loop_
_entity.id
_entity.type
_entity.pdbx_description
1 polymer ?
#
loop_
_entity_poly.entity_id
_entity_poly.type
_entity_poly.pdbx_seq_one_letter_code
_entity_poly.pdbx_strand_id
1 'polypeptide(L)'
;MPGLSGTQRLKMSDNTLPPSASVPRPEVKRRRLRVSLIWLVPIVAAIIGISMAFHDWMNVGPRITVSFLTAEGLEANKTQVKYKNVVIGMVTDISLSDDRTHVLATIDLNTSATPFTRIDSQYWVVRPRIGAHGVSGVDTLLSGAFIGADAGSSEETKTSFTGLETPPPVTFGEKGKRFILHTDDLGSLDIGSPIYYRRIQVGQVVAYDLSKDGRGVDVQIFINAPNDQYITTDTRFWNASGVDITVGASGVKVNTQSLTSIISGGIAFREPNWSPDAKLADENAEFKIFDDQTTAMAPPDGEPRYIRMRFNQSLRGLTVNAAVDFLGVNIGKVVSVDLDYDPATKTFPGIVGAVIYPKRLGAAESKLKELGGSGDEEEQSARVLGAFVANGLRAQVRNGNLLTGQLYIAMEFDPKAPKVAFNAKARPLEIPTVPGSFDKLQEQLQAFVEKLSNLPIDQLAGNLNGT
;
A
#
# COMPACT_ATOMS: atom_id res chain seq x y z
N MET A 1 -79.92 -86.35 77.66
CA MET A 1 -80.32 -85.91 79.00
C MET A 1 -80.78 -84.46 78.92
N PRO A 2 -81.86 -84.10 79.63
CA PRO A 2 -82.91 -83.20 79.16
C PRO A 2 -83.06 -81.92 80.01
N GLY A 3 -83.99 -81.04 79.64
CA GLY A 3 -84.53 -79.98 80.50
C GLY A 3 -84.96 -78.76 79.69
N LEU A 4 -86.16 -78.71 79.11
CA LEU A 4 -87.43 -78.26 79.73
C LEU A 4 -87.34 -76.94 80.49
N SER A 5 -87.94 -75.88 79.95
CA SER A 5 -89.15 -75.27 80.53
C SER A 5 -89.55 -74.03 79.75
N GLY A 6 -90.83 -73.95 79.37
CA GLY A 6 -91.43 -72.76 78.80
C GLY A 6 -91.95 -71.80 79.87
N THR A 7 -92.20 -70.55 79.47
CA THR A 7 -93.13 -69.65 80.16
C THR A 7 -93.65 -68.56 79.21
N GLN A 8 -94.98 -68.56 79.10
CA GLN A 8 -95.97 -67.51 78.85
C GLN A 8 -95.58 -66.04 78.54
N ARG A 9 -96.37 -65.53 77.57
CA ARG A 9 -97.11 -64.24 77.46
C ARG A 9 -96.35 -62.91 77.57
N LEU A 10 -96.59 -62.03 76.58
CA LEU A 10 -97.43 -60.82 76.75
C LEU A 10 -97.70 -60.14 75.40
N LYS A 11 -98.90 -59.54 75.31
CA LYS A 11 -99.49 -58.84 74.16
C LYS A 11 -99.63 -57.37 74.59
N MET A 12 -99.12 -56.42 73.81
CA MET A 12 -99.42 -54.97 73.87
C MET A 12 -98.88 -54.37 72.57
N SER A 13 -99.74 -53.99 71.62
CA SER A 13 -100.46 -52.71 71.49
C SER A 13 -99.64 -51.68 70.70
N ASP A 14 -100.24 -51.31 69.56
CA ASP A 14 -100.11 -50.14 68.68
C ASP A 14 -98.83 -49.29 68.69
N ASN A 15 -98.28 -49.16 67.48
CA ASN A 15 -97.92 -47.84 66.96
C ASN A 15 -97.96 -47.85 65.42
N THR A 16 -98.96 -47.15 64.87
CA THR A 16 -99.02 -46.72 63.47
C THR A 16 -98.02 -45.60 63.21
N LEU A 17 -97.14 -45.78 62.22
CA LEU A 17 -96.31 -44.72 61.61
C LEU A 17 -96.59 -44.66 60.09
N PRO A 18 -96.55 -43.45 59.48
CA PRO A 18 -97.20 -43.12 58.19
C PRO A 18 -96.43 -43.60 56.94
N PRO A 19 -97.05 -43.59 55.75
CA PRO A 19 -96.45 -44.15 54.54
C PRO A 19 -95.25 -43.32 54.05
N SER A 20 -94.11 -43.99 53.89
CA SER A 20 -92.91 -43.41 53.28
C SER A 20 -93.14 -43.12 51.80
N ALA A 21 -93.04 -41.86 51.42
CA ALA A 21 -93.07 -41.39 50.04
C ALA A 21 -91.96 -42.05 49.18
N SER A 22 -92.35 -42.59 48.03
CA SER A 22 -91.43 -43.09 47.02
C SER A 22 -90.70 -41.93 46.33
N VAL A 23 -89.40 -41.80 46.58
CA VAL A 23 -88.50 -40.86 45.90
C VAL A 23 -88.26 -41.34 44.46
N PRO A 24 -88.39 -40.48 43.43
CA PRO A 24 -88.13 -40.89 42.05
C PRO A 24 -86.63 -41.09 41.80
N ARG A 25 -86.28 -42.16 41.07
CA ARG A 25 -84.90 -42.43 40.63
C ARG A 25 -84.46 -41.37 39.61
N PRO A 26 -83.24 -40.79 39.73
CA PRO A 26 -82.78 -39.77 38.81
C PRO A 26 -82.41 -40.39 37.46
N GLU A 27 -83.01 -39.87 36.40
CA GLU A 27 -82.66 -40.18 35.01
C GLU A 27 -81.37 -39.42 34.65
N VAL A 28 -80.25 -40.14 34.53
CA VAL A 28 -78.95 -39.55 34.16
C VAL A 28 -78.94 -39.22 32.68
N LYS A 29 -79.37 -38.00 32.33
CA LYS A 29 -79.08 -37.42 31.01
C LYS A 29 -77.59 -37.14 30.91
N ARG A 30 -76.85 -37.95 30.13
CA ARG A 30 -75.47 -37.62 29.73
C ARG A 30 -75.48 -36.30 28.96
N ARG A 31 -75.10 -35.23 29.66
CA ARG A 31 -74.92 -33.89 29.10
C ARG A 31 -73.77 -33.99 28.09
N ARG A 32 -74.07 -33.86 26.79
CA ARG A 32 -73.03 -33.67 25.77
C ARG A 32 -72.23 -32.43 26.20
N LEU A 33 -70.93 -32.60 26.44
CA LEU A 33 -70.00 -31.49 26.73
C LEU A 33 -70.01 -30.55 25.53
N ARG A 34 -70.88 -29.55 25.57
CA ARG A 34 -70.77 -28.39 24.70
C ARG A 34 -69.62 -27.58 25.25
N VAL A 35 -68.41 -27.84 24.74
CA VAL A 35 -67.25 -27.00 24.99
C VAL A 35 -67.67 -25.58 24.63
N SER A 36 -67.66 -24.70 25.63
CA SER A 36 -68.07 -23.30 25.44
C SER A 36 -67.14 -22.68 24.40
N LEU A 37 -67.71 -22.01 23.39
CA LEU A 37 -66.98 -21.26 22.36
C LEU A 37 -66.00 -20.24 22.96
N ILE A 38 -66.21 -19.85 24.22
CA ILE A 38 -65.35 -18.92 24.98
C ILE A 38 -63.97 -19.54 25.26
N TRP A 39 -63.85 -20.87 25.37
CA TRP A 39 -62.58 -21.56 25.61
C TRP A 39 -61.74 -21.75 24.34
N LEU A 40 -62.30 -21.43 23.17
CA LEU A 40 -61.61 -21.49 21.89
C LEU A 40 -60.57 -20.37 21.76
N VAL A 41 -60.84 -19.18 22.32
CA VAL A 41 -59.92 -18.03 22.26
C VAL A 41 -58.62 -18.28 23.02
N PRO A 42 -58.62 -18.77 24.28
CA PRO A 42 -57.39 -19.14 24.99
C PRO A 42 -56.59 -20.27 24.33
N ILE A 43 -57.26 -21.30 23.79
CA ILE A 43 -56.57 -22.37 23.04
C ILE A 43 -55.89 -21.77 21.82
N VAL A 44 -56.61 -20.98 21.01
CA VAL A 44 -56.06 -20.40 19.78
C VAL A 44 -54.90 -19.47 20.11
N ALA A 45 -55.01 -18.64 21.16
CA ALA A 45 -53.89 -17.81 21.63
C ALA A 45 -52.69 -18.66 22.10
N ALA A 46 -52.93 -19.76 22.81
CA ALA A 46 -51.87 -20.69 23.24
C ALA A 46 -51.21 -21.39 22.04
N ILE A 47 -51.98 -21.82 21.03
CA ILE A 47 -51.46 -22.41 19.80
C ILE A 47 -50.63 -21.39 19.02
N ILE A 48 -51.09 -20.13 18.92
CA ILE A 48 -50.34 -19.05 18.26
C ILE A 48 -49.03 -18.76 19.03
N GLY A 49 -49.08 -18.73 20.37
CA GLY A 49 -47.90 -18.54 21.21
C GLY A 49 -46.88 -19.69 21.06
N ILE A 50 -47.36 -20.94 21.08
CA ILE A 50 -46.53 -22.13 20.85
C ILE A 50 -45.96 -22.10 19.42
N SER A 51 -46.76 -21.69 18.43
CA SER A 51 -46.34 -21.57 17.03
C SER A 51 -45.26 -20.50 16.83
N MET A 52 -45.41 -19.32 17.44
CA MET A 52 -44.37 -18.27 17.42
C MET A 52 -43.09 -18.75 18.11
N ALA A 53 -43.20 -19.37 19.30
CA ALA A 53 -42.04 -19.91 20.00
C ALA A 53 -41.32 -21.01 19.21
N PHE A 54 -42.08 -21.86 18.50
CA PHE A 54 -41.52 -22.92 17.66
C PHE A 54 -40.85 -22.38 16.39
N HIS A 55 -41.43 -21.34 15.79
CA HIS A 55 -40.83 -20.66 14.64
C HIS A 55 -39.52 -19.94 15.00
N ASP A 56 -39.46 -19.32 16.18
CA ASP A 56 -38.25 -18.66 16.67
C ASP A 56 -37.15 -19.67 16.96
N TRP A 57 -37.49 -20.82 17.57
CA TRP A 57 -36.54 -21.89 17.86
C TRP A 57 -35.98 -22.56 16.59
N MET A 58 -36.77 -22.70 15.53
CA MET A 58 -36.29 -23.28 14.26
C MET A 58 -35.33 -22.39 13.47
N ASN A 59 -35.27 -21.09 13.78
CA ASN A 59 -34.38 -20.15 13.12
C ASN A 59 -33.06 -19.92 13.87
N VAL A 60 -32.89 -20.50 15.07
CA VAL A 60 -31.62 -20.46 15.82
C VAL A 60 -30.66 -21.48 15.22
N GLY A 61 -29.63 -20.99 14.53
CA GLY A 61 -28.55 -21.81 14.04
C GLY A 61 -27.50 -22.11 15.13
N PRO A 62 -26.33 -22.63 14.73
CA PRO A 62 -25.29 -23.02 15.69
C PRO A 62 -24.74 -21.82 16.46
N ARG A 63 -24.51 -22.02 17.77
CA ARG A 63 -23.83 -21.05 18.64
C ARG A 63 -22.33 -21.30 18.64
N ILE A 64 -21.55 -20.24 18.46
CA ILE A 64 -20.09 -20.27 18.52
C ILE A 64 -19.55 -19.24 19.51
N THR A 65 -18.31 -19.43 19.93
CA THR A 65 -17.54 -18.49 20.75
C THR A 65 -16.30 -18.07 19.99
N VAL A 66 -16.09 -16.77 19.85
CA VAL A 66 -14.91 -16.21 19.18
C VAL A 66 -14.11 -15.37 20.16
N SER A 67 -12.82 -15.69 20.29
CA SER A 67 -11.89 -14.98 21.17
C SER A 67 -11.25 -13.78 20.45
N PHE A 68 -11.30 -12.60 21.04
CA PHE A 68 -10.67 -11.36 20.55
C PHE A 68 -9.76 -10.75 21.64
N LEU A 69 -8.80 -9.90 21.28
CA LEU A 69 -7.94 -9.21 22.25
C LEU A 69 -8.72 -8.10 23.00
N THR A 70 -9.70 -7.47 22.34
CA THR A 70 -10.49 -6.37 22.91
C THR A 70 -11.96 -6.43 22.50
N ALA A 71 -12.84 -5.92 23.35
CA ALA A 71 -14.26 -5.72 23.07
C ALA A 71 -14.57 -4.39 22.37
N GLU A 72 -13.55 -3.61 22.00
CA GLU A 72 -13.72 -2.26 21.46
C GLU A 72 -14.62 -2.22 20.22
N GLY A 73 -15.74 -1.51 20.34
CA GLY A 73 -16.76 -1.36 19.29
C GLY A 73 -17.76 -2.52 19.19
N LEU A 74 -17.57 -3.59 19.97
CA LEU A 74 -18.48 -4.74 20.02
C LEU A 74 -19.48 -4.56 21.17
N GLU A 75 -20.76 -4.76 20.87
CA GLU A 75 -21.87 -4.65 21.82
C GLU A 75 -22.76 -5.89 21.73
N ALA A 76 -23.04 -6.51 22.87
CA ALA A 76 -23.97 -7.64 22.97
C ALA A 76 -25.38 -7.23 22.50
N ASN A 77 -26.03 -8.09 21.73
CA ASN A 77 -27.35 -7.92 21.12
C ASN A 77 -27.45 -6.76 20.10
N LYS A 78 -26.32 -6.25 19.62
CA LYS A 78 -26.29 -5.16 18.62
C LYS A 78 -25.27 -5.42 17.50
N THR A 79 -24.10 -5.96 17.83
CA THR A 79 -23.07 -6.27 16.85
C THR A 79 -23.49 -7.45 15.97
N GLN A 80 -23.57 -7.20 14.67
CA GLN A 80 -23.90 -8.19 13.67
C GLN A 80 -22.66 -8.95 13.18
N VAL A 81 -22.85 -10.20 12.78
CA VAL A 81 -21.86 -10.98 12.05
C VAL A 81 -22.25 -11.02 10.58
N LYS A 82 -21.32 -10.66 9.69
CA LYS A 82 -21.58 -10.50 8.26
C LYS A 82 -20.62 -11.29 7.38
N TYR A 83 -21.15 -11.84 6.30
CA TYR A 83 -20.39 -12.38 5.17
C TYR A 83 -20.81 -11.68 3.89
N LYS A 84 -19.87 -11.11 3.13
CA LYS A 84 -20.18 -10.36 1.89
C LYS A 84 -21.29 -9.31 2.09
N ASN A 85 -21.26 -8.61 3.23
CA ASN A 85 -22.26 -7.63 3.68
C ASN A 85 -23.68 -8.18 3.97
N VAL A 86 -23.85 -9.50 4.04
CA VAL A 86 -25.10 -10.16 4.44
C VAL A 86 -25.01 -10.58 5.90
N VAL A 87 -26.03 -10.26 6.70
CA VAL A 87 -26.09 -10.64 8.12
C VAL A 87 -26.34 -12.14 8.25
N ILE A 88 -25.40 -12.83 8.89
CA ILE A 88 -25.42 -14.28 9.09
C ILE A 88 -25.51 -14.70 10.57
N GLY A 89 -25.44 -13.73 11.49
CA GLY A 89 -25.57 -13.96 12.92
C GLY A 89 -25.48 -12.67 13.74
N MET A 90 -25.53 -12.81 15.06
CA MET A 90 -25.45 -11.68 16.00
C MET A 90 -24.68 -12.08 17.25
N VAL A 91 -23.89 -11.14 17.79
CA VAL A 91 -23.25 -11.29 19.10
C VAL A 91 -24.32 -11.21 20.18
N THR A 92 -24.45 -12.23 21.00
CA THR A 92 -25.47 -12.31 22.07
C THR A 92 -24.90 -12.01 23.44
N ASP A 93 -23.63 -12.31 23.67
CA ASP A 93 -22.93 -12.06 24.93
C ASP A 93 -21.44 -11.73 24.70
N ILE A 94 -20.88 -10.91 25.59
CA ILE A 94 -19.45 -10.57 25.60
C ILE A 94 -18.95 -10.71 27.03
N SER A 95 -18.03 -11.62 27.24
CA SER A 95 -17.43 -11.88 28.55
C SER A 95 -15.91 -11.79 28.49
N LEU A 96 -15.29 -11.50 29.63
CA LEU A 96 -13.85 -11.55 29.76
C LEU A 96 -13.43 -13.00 30.06
N SER A 97 -12.35 -13.46 29.44
CA SER A 97 -11.75 -14.77 29.75
C SER A 97 -11.33 -14.88 31.21
N ASP A 98 -11.21 -16.11 31.71
CA ASP A 98 -10.85 -16.40 33.09
C ASP A 98 -9.49 -15.79 33.49
N ASP A 99 -8.54 -15.74 32.54
CA ASP A 99 -7.21 -15.15 32.73
C ASP A 99 -7.16 -13.62 32.52
N ARG A 100 -8.27 -13.03 32.08
CA ARG A 100 -8.44 -11.60 31.80
C ARG A 100 -7.56 -11.05 30.66
N THR A 101 -7.01 -11.91 29.81
CA THR A 101 -6.12 -11.51 28.72
C THR A 101 -6.85 -11.26 27.39
N HIS A 102 -8.01 -11.87 27.22
CA HIS A 102 -8.82 -11.81 25.99
C HIS A 102 -10.32 -11.75 26.31
N VAL A 103 -11.12 -11.38 25.30
CA VAL A 103 -12.57 -11.27 25.36
C VAL A 103 -13.20 -12.41 24.57
N LEU A 104 -14.22 -13.04 25.14
CA LEU A 104 -15.01 -14.09 24.52
C LEU A 104 -16.35 -13.52 24.04
N ALA A 105 -16.52 -13.42 22.73
CA ALA A 105 -17.77 -13.04 22.10
C ALA A 105 -18.60 -14.30 21.77
N THR A 106 -19.77 -14.42 22.37
CA THR A 106 -20.73 -15.49 22.04
C THR A 106 -21.61 -15.02 20.89
N ILE A 107 -21.70 -15.85 19.84
CA ILE A 107 -22.37 -15.51 18.59
C ILE A 107 -23.42 -16.57 18.28
N ASP A 108 -24.65 -16.12 18.05
CA ASP A 108 -25.72 -16.96 17.51
C ASP A 108 -25.76 -16.76 16.00
N LEU A 109 -25.44 -17.83 15.26
CA LEU A 109 -25.51 -17.84 13.80
C LEU A 109 -26.92 -18.23 13.34
N ASN A 110 -27.30 -17.78 12.16
CA ASN A 110 -28.52 -18.23 11.49
C ASN A 110 -28.35 -19.67 11.00
N THR A 111 -29.45 -20.42 10.83
CA THR A 111 -29.41 -21.83 10.34
C THR A 111 -28.64 -21.99 9.02
N SER A 112 -28.74 -21.02 8.12
CA SER A 112 -28.05 -21.00 6.82
C SER A 112 -26.52 -20.81 6.94
N ALA A 113 -26.01 -20.41 8.11
CA ALA A 113 -24.61 -20.12 8.35
C ALA A 113 -23.84 -21.30 8.97
N THR A 114 -24.39 -22.52 8.89
CA THR A 114 -23.70 -23.76 9.28
C THR A 114 -22.29 -23.91 8.67
N PRO A 115 -22.01 -23.53 7.40
CA PRO A 115 -20.65 -23.59 6.85
C PRO A 115 -19.61 -22.72 7.58
N PHE A 116 -20.03 -21.74 8.38
CA PHE A 116 -19.13 -20.88 9.14
C PHE A 116 -18.67 -21.54 10.46
N THR A 117 -19.20 -22.72 10.80
CA THR A 117 -18.74 -23.52 11.94
C THR A 117 -17.57 -24.43 11.61
N ARG A 118 -17.05 -24.40 10.38
CA ARG A 118 -15.94 -25.26 9.94
C ARG A 118 -14.65 -24.89 10.65
N ILE A 119 -13.76 -25.85 10.88
CA ILE A 119 -12.52 -25.61 11.64
C ILE A 119 -11.60 -24.54 11.01
N ASP A 120 -11.67 -24.36 9.68
CA ASP A 120 -10.91 -23.37 8.92
C ASP A 120 -11.68 -22.06 8.66
N SER A 121 -12.85 -21.87 9.31
CA SER A 121 -13.56 -20.59 9.28
C SER A 121 -12.79 -19.50 10.03
N GLN A 122 -12.84 -18.30 9.46
CA GLN A 122 -12.16 -17.12 10.00
C GLN A 122 -13.16 -16.05 10.39
N TYR A 123 -12.84 -15.31 11.45
CA TYR A 123 -13.63 -14.22 11.98
C TYR A 123 -12.72 -13.04 12.29
N TRP A 124 -13.16 -11.81 12.01
CA TRP A 124 -12.39 -10.61 12.31
C TRP A 124 -13.28 -9.42 12.65
N VAL A 125 -12.73 -8.48 13.41
CA VAL A 125 -13.45 -7.24 13.74
C VAL A 125 -13.26 -6.21 12.63
N VAL A 126 -14.36 -5.67 12.11
CA VAL A 126 -14.35 -4.53 11.18
C VAL A 126 -14.79 -3.29 11.93
N ARG A 127 -13.84 -2.38 12.16
CA ARG A 127 -14.06 -1.10 12.84
C ARG A 127 -14.19 0.04 11.82
N PRO A 128 -15.00 1.08 12.10
CA PRO A 128 -14.96 2.30 11.31
C PRO A 128 -13.55 2.87 11.34
N ARG A 129 -12.95 3.06 10.16
CA ARG A 129 -11.67 3.76 10.01
C ARG A 129 -11.92 5.07 9.28
N ILE A 130 -11.41 6.16 9.86
CA ILE A 130 -11.36 7.48 9.21
C ILE A 130 -10.00 7.57 8.53
N GLY A 131 -9.94 7.16 7.27
CA GLY A 131 -8.75 7.33 6.43
C GLY A 131 -8.80 8.65 5.65
N ALA A 132 -7.66 9.05 5.09
CA ALA A 132 -7.56 10.22 4.21
C ALA A 132 -8.43 10.10 2.94
N HIS A 133 -8.79 8.87 2.54
CA HIS A 133 -9.53 8.52 1.32
C HIS A 133 -11.06 8.58 1.49
N GLY A 134 -11.53 9.01 2.66
CA GLY A 134 -12.93 9.00 3.04
C GLY A 134 -13.25 7.94 4.09
N VAL A 135 -14.51 7.92 4.52
CA VAL A 135 -14.99 7.00 5.54
C VAL A 135 -15.24 5.63 4.89
N SER A 136 -14.31 4.69 5.06
CA SER A 136 -14.63 3.27 4.84
C SER A 136 -15.65 2.84 5.90
N GLY A 137 -16.80 2.33 5.45
CA GLY A 137 -17.88 1.92 6.35
C GLY A 137 -18.79 3.07 6.79
N VAL A 138 -19.35 3.87 5.87
CA VAL A 138 -20.46 4.79 6.19
C VAL A 138 -21.61 4.09 6.93
N ASP A 139 -21.85 2.80 6.64
CA ASP A 139 -22.79 1.95 7.40
C ASP A 139 -22.39 1.78 8.88
N THR A 140 -21.09 1.78 9.18
CA THR A 140 -20.55 1.63 10.56
C THR A 140 -20.54 2.92 11.37
N LEU A 141 -20.63 4.10 10.74
CA LEU A 141 -20.86 5.35 11.47
C LEU A 141 -22.24 5.37 12.14
N LEU A 142 -23.23 4.74 11.52
CA LEU A 142 -24.59 4.63 12.06
C LEU A 142 -24.80 3.32 12.86
N SER A 143 -24.20 2.22 12.42
CA SER A 143 -24.47 0.87 12.96
C SER A 143 -23.42 0.36 13.96
N GLY A 144 -22.27 1.02 14.11
CA GLY A 144 -21.15 0.56 14.94
C GLY A 144 -20.25 -0.48 14.25
N ALA A 145 -19.27 -1.02 14.99
CA ALA A 145 -18.40 -2.08 14.48
C ALA A 145 -19.18 -3.39 14.29
N PHE A 146 -18.72 -4.22 13.36
CA PHE A 146 -19.30 -5.54 13.09
C PHE A 146 -18.22 -6.61 12.96
N ILE A 147 -18.61 -7.88 13.03
CA ILE A 147 -17.70 -9.01 12.84
C ILE A 147 -17.85 -9.51 11.40
N GLY A 148 -16.75 -9.51 10.65
CA GLY A 148 -16.65 -10.20 9.37
C GLY A 148 -16.39 -11.69 9.60
N ALA A 149 -16.92 -12.53 8.73
CA ALA A 149 -16.68 -13.98 8.75
C ALA A 149 -16.30 -14.47 7.35
N ASP A 150 -15.57 -15.58 7.25
CA ASP A 150 -15.41 -16.36 6.02
C ASP A 150 -15.68 -17.85 6.28
N ALA A 151 -16.32 -18.49 5.31
CA ALA A 151 -16.71 -19.89 5.42
C ALA A 151 -15.49 -20.79 5.15
N GLY A 152 -15.29 -21.78 6.00
CA GLY A 152 -14.26 -22.78 5.79
C GLY A 152 -14.60 -23.74 4.64
N SER A 153 -13.61 -24.51 4.22
CA SER A 153 -13.72 -25.59 3.23
C SER A 153 -13.76 -26.99 3.86
N SER A 154 -13.30 -27.13 5.11
CA SER A 154 -13.23 -28.40 5.83
C SER A 154 -14.60 -29.02 6.09
N GLU A 155 -14.65 -30.34 6.22
CA GLU A 155 -15.85 -31.07 6.66
C GLU A 155 -16.00 -31.06 8.19
N GLU A 156 -14.92 -30.85 8.93
CA GLU A 156 -14.93 -30.83 10.39
C GLU A 156 -15.39 -29.47 10.93
N THR A 157 -16.20 -29.50 12.00
CA THR A 157 -16.74 -28.31 12.64
C THR A 157 -16.19 -28.10 14.05
N LYS A 158 -16.17 -26.84 14.49
CA LYS A 158 -15.77 -26.40 15.82
C LYS A 158 -16.68 -25.26 16.28
N THR A 159 -16.80 -25.11 17.60
CA THR A 159 -17.62 -24.06 18.23
C THR A 159 -16.78 -22.93 18.84
N SER A 160 -15.45 -23.05 18.84
CA SER A 160 -14.54 -22.07 19.45
C SER A 160 -13.47 -21.63 18.45
N PHE A 161 -13.41 -20.33 18.19
CA PHE A 161 -12.55 -19.71 17.19
C PHE A 161 -11.67 -18.62 17.80
N THR A 162 -10.53 -18.37 17.16
CA THR A 162 -9.71 -17.19 17.44
C THR A 162 -10.02 -16.14 16.38
N GLY A 163 -10.47 -14.97 16.82
CA GLY A 163 -10.77 -13.85 15.97
C GLY A 163 -9.52 -13.03 15.66
N LEU A 164 -9.49 -12.44 14.47
CA LEU A 164 -8.42 -11.56 14.02
C LEU A 164 -8.81 -10.10 14.27
N GLU A 165 -7.88 -9.30 14.79
CA GLU A 165 -8.14 -7.88 15.06
C GLU A 165 -8.12 -7.03 13.79
N THR A 166 -7.36 -7.46 12.80
CA THR A 166 -7.31 -6.88 11.47
C THR A 166 -8.00 -7.83 10.49
N PRO A 167 -8.76 -7.30 9.52
CA PRO A 167 -9.29 -8.13 8.46
C PRO A 167 -8.13 -8.90 7.81
N PRO A 168 -8.23 -10.23 7.68
CA PRO A 168 -7.26 -10.96 6.90
C PRO A 168 -7.24 -10.36 5.48
N PRO A 169 -6.12 -10.46 4.75
CA PRO A 169 -6.03 -10.03 3.36
C PRO A 169 -6.84 -11.00 2.46
N VAL A 170 -8.15 -11.07 2.70
CA VAL A 170 -9.07 -11.99 2.03
C VAL A 170 -9.72 -11.26 0.88
N THR A 171 -9.47 -11.80 -0.28
CA THR A 171 -10.14 -11.46 -1.53
C THR A 171 -11.24 -12.51 -1.66
N PHE A 172 -12.39 -12.27 -1.03
CA PHE A 172 -13.54 -13.18 -0.79
C PHE A 172 -13.93 -14.15 -1.94
N GLY A 173 -13.09 -15.14 -2.25
CA GLY A 173 -13.20 -15.94 -3.47
C GLY A 173 -13.06 -15.13 -4.77
N GLU A 174 -12.52 -13.91 -4.71
CA GLU A 174 -12.26 -13.12 -5.91
C GLU A 174 -11.07 -13.72 -6.65
N LYS A 175 -11.24 -13.96 -7.95
CA LYS A 175 -10.15 -14.44 -8.81
C LYS A 175 -9.16 -13.31 -9.06
N GLY A 176 -7.87 -13.60 -9.02
CA GLY A 176 -6.79 -12.62 -9.23
C GLY A 176 -5.46 -13.15 -8.71
N LYS A 177 -4.46 -12.27 -8.64
CA LYS A 177 -3.13 -12.57 -8.10
C LYS A 177 -2.72 -11.54 -7.05
N ARG A 178 -1.93 -11.99 -6.07
CA ARG A 178 -1.25 -11.15 -5.09
C ARG A 178 0.17 -10.85 -5.53
N PHE A 179 0.66 -9.66 -5.19
CA PHE A 179 2.05 -9.24 -5.40
C PHE A 179 2.54 -8.45 -4.18
N ILE A 180 3.86 -8.39 -4.02
CA ILE A 180 4.50 -7.66 -2.92
C ILE A 180 5.23 -6.47 -3.52
N LEU A 181 4.98 -5.28 -2.99
CA LEU A 181 5.62 -4.05 -3.41
C LEU A 181 6.47 -3.49 -2.27
N HIS A 182 7.72 -3.17 -2.55
CA HIS A 182 8.66 -2.59 -1.60
C HIS A 182 8.76 -1.08 -1.80
N THR A 183 8.76 -0.36 -0.68
CA THR A 183 8.92 1.09 -0.62
C THR A 183 9.71 1.48 0.63
N ASP A 184 10.41 2.61 0.59
CA ASP A 184 11.18 3.11 1.73
C ASP A 184 10.23 3.58 2.86
N ASP A 185 9.07 4.13 2.49
CA ASP A 185 7.99 4.51 3.40
C ASP A 185 6.60 4.24 2.80
N LEU A 186 5.59 4.11 3.66
CA LEU A 186 4.20 3.82 3.27
C LEU A 186 3.52 5.02 2.57
N GLY A 187 4.02 6.24 2.78
CA GLY A 187 3.44 7.46 2.25
C GLY A 187 1.96 7.63 2.62
N SER A 188 1.13 7.87 1.61
CA SER A 188 -0.33 7.99 1.75
C SER A 188 -1.07 6.68 1.47
N LEU A 189 -0.39 5.53 1.42
CA LEU A 189 -1.02 4.25 1.17
C LEU A 189 -1.64 3.70 2.45
N ASP A 190 -2.83 3.13 2.33
CA ASP A 190 -3.52 2.36 3.36
C ASP A 190 -4.22 1.14 2.74
N ILE A 191 -4.69 0.21 3.58
CA ILE A 191 -5.50 -0.93 3.15
C ILE A 191 -6.74 -0.40 2.41
N GLY A 192 -6.98 -0.92 1.20
CA GLY A 192 -8.04 -0.46 0.30
C GLY A 192 -7.60 0.62 -0.69
N SER A 193 -6.36 1.12 -0.60
CA SER A 193 -5.84 2.08 -1.59
C SER A 193 -5.90 1.51 -3.01
N PRO A 194 -6.39 2.27 -4.00
CA PRO A 194 -6.64 1.75 -5.33
C PRO A 194 -5.34 1.49 -6.09
N ILE A 195 -5.31 0.38 -6.85
CA ILE A 195 -4.27 0.10 -7.83
C ILE A 195 -4.80 0.35 -9.24
N TYR A 196 -4.10 1.19 -10.01
CA TYR A 196 -4.51 1.65 -11.32
C TYR A 196 -3.68 1.03 -12.46
N TYR A 197 -4.37 0.58 -13.49
CA TYR A 197 -3.78 0.31 -14.81
C TYR A 197 -4.42 1.25 -15.83
N ARG A 198 -3.60 2.07 -16.49
CA ARG A 198 -4.09 3.10 -17.45
C ARG A 198 -5.23 3.98 -16.88
N ARG A 199 -5.14 4.34 -15.58
CA ARG A 199 -6.13 5.13 -14.81
C ARG A 199 -7.46 4.42 -14.51
N ILE A 200 -7.54 3.12 -14.76
CA ILE A 200 -8.69 2.28 -14.37
C ILE A 200 -8.29 1.51 -13.11
N GLN A 201 -9.13 1.52 -12.08
CA GLN A 201 -8.88 0.73 -10.88
C GLN A 201 -9.02 -0.76 -11.22
N VAL A 202 -7.97 -1.52 -10.97
CA VAL A 202 -7.90 -2.96 -11.28
C VAL A 202 -7.55 -3.82 -10.07
N GLY A 203 -7.36 -3.19 -8.91
CA GLY A 203 -7.02 -3.87 -7.67
C GLY A 203 -6.93 -2.89 -6.50
N GLN A 204 -6.39 -3.40 -5.39
CA GLN A 204 -6.26 -2.64 -4.14
C GLN A 204 -5.10 -3.16 -3.27
N VAL A 205 -4.61 -2.30 -2.37
CA VAL A 205 -3.74 -2.70 -1.26
C VAL A 205 -4.54 -3.56 -0.28
N VAL A 206 -4.02 -4.73 0.10
CA VAL A 206 -4.70 -5.67 1.00
C VAL A 206 -4.03 -5.79 2.37
N ALA A 207 -2.72 -5.56 2.44
CA ALA A 207 -1.95 -5.53 3.68
C ALA A 207 -0.68 -4.70 3.50
N TYR A 208 -0.05 -4.30 4.61
CA TYR A 208 1.30 -3.79 4.63
C TYR A 208 1.94 -4.12 5.97
N ASP A 209 3.25 -4.37 5.96
CA ASP A 209 4.04 -4.63 7.15
C ASP A 209 5.41 -3.97 7.02
N LEU A 210 6.07 -3.70 8.14
CA LEU A 210 7.47 -3.26 8.11
C LEU A 210 8.32 -4.41 7.54
N SER A 211 9.20 -4.11 6.57
CA SER A 211 10.12 -5.09 6.02
C SER A 211 10.97 -5.70 7.13
N LYS A 212 11.40 -6.97 6.97
CA LYS A 212 12.12 -7.72 8.02
C LYS A 212 13.39 -7.07 8.54
N ASP A 213 14.02 -6.21 7.73
CA ASP A 213 15.23 -5.47 8.09
C ASP A 213 14.95 -4.11 8.74
N GLY A 214 13.68 -3.71 8.85
CA GLY A 214 13.22 -2.47 9.45
C GLY A 214 13.52 -1.21 8.64
N ARG A 215 14.00 -1.34 7.39
CA ARG A 215 14.43 -0.19 6.56
C ARG A 215 13.41 0.25 5.52
N GLY A 216 12.31 -0.49 5.37
CA GLY A 216 11.26 -0.20 4.41
C GLY A 216 9.93 -0.85 4.82
N VAL A 217 8.97 -0.80 3.89
CA VAL A 217 7.63 -1.35 4.06
C VAL A 217 7.33 -2.30 2.91
N ASP A 218 6.82 -3.49 3.26
CA ASP A 218 6.32 -4.49 2.33
C ASP A 218 4.81 -4.30 2.19
N VAL A 219 4.37 -3.83 1.03
CA VAL A 219 2.95 -3.57 0.73
C VAL A 219 2.41 -4.71 -0.13
N GLN A 220 1.47 -5.48 0.42
CA GLN A 220 0.79 -6.53 -0.32
C GLN A 220 -0.40 -5.96 -1.10
N ILE A 221 -0.40 -6.21 -2.40
CA ILE A 221 -1.49 -5.80 -3.31
C ILE A 221 -2.21 -7.02 -3.86
N PHE A 222 -3.48 -6.82 -4.20
CA PHE A 222 -4.27 -7.79 -4.96
C PHE A 222 -4.79 -7.16 -6.24
N ILE A 223 -4.67 -7.90 -7.34
CA ILE A 223 -5.09 -7.47 -8.67
C ILE A 223 -6.14 -8.44 -9.17
N ASN A 224 -7.33 -7.91 -9.46
CA ASN A 224 -8.48 -8.70 -9.87
C ASN A 224 -8.28 -9.29 -11.27
N ALA A 225 -8.65 -10.55 -11.45
CA ALA A 225 -8.76 -11.16 -12.77
C ALA A 225 -9.88 -10.46 -13.59
N PRO A 226 -9.69 -10.25 -14.90
CA PRO A 226 -8.58 -10.72 -15.74
C PRO A 226 -7.40 -9.75 -15.84
N ASN A 227 -7.32 -8.71 -15.01
CA ASN A 227 -6.30 -7.66 -15.13
C ASN A 227 -4.93 -8.09 -14.56
N ASP A 228 -4.89 -9.16 -13.79
CA ASP A 228 -3.67 -9.79 -13.26
C ASP A 228 -2.72 -10.24 -14.37
N GLN A 229 -3.22 -10.47 -15.58
CA GLN A 229 -2.42 -10.78 -16.77
C GLN A 229 -1.57 -9.59 -17.29
N TYR A 230 -1.82 -8.37 -16.83
CA TYR A 230 -1.04 -7.19 -17.24
C TYR A 230 0.21 -6.98 -16.38
N ILE A 231 0.45 -7.85 -15.40
CA ILE A 231 1.64 -7.80 -14.57
C ILE A 231 2.65 -8.81 -15.10
N THR A 232 3.71 -8.25 -15.64
CA THR A 232 4.89 -8.95 -16.13
C THR A 232 6.07 -8.73 -15.18
N THR A 233 7.10 -9.54 -15.36
CA THR A 233 8.40 -9.44 -14.68
C THR A 233 9.06 -8.05 -14.80
N ASP A 234 8.74 -7.29 -15.85
CA ASP A 234 9.25 -5.94 -16.07
C ASP A 234 8.25 -4.84 -15.76
N THR A 235 7.09 -5.17 -15.18
CA THR A 235 6.12 -4.17 -14.74
C THR A 235 6.75 -3.24 -13.70
N ARG A 236 6.42 -1.95 -13.83
CA ARG A 236 6.92 -0.88 -12.95
C ARG A 236 5.73 -0.24 -12.25
N PHE A 237 5.82 -0.11 -10.94
CA PHE A 237 4.80 0.47 -10.07
C PHE A 237 5.27 1.84 -9.58
N TRP A 238 4.41 2.85 -9.57
CA TRP A 238 4.75 4.15 -9.02
C TRP A 238 3.61 4.72 -8.19
N ASN A 239 3.96 5.64 -7.30
CA ASN A 239 3.01 6.37 -6.51
C ASN A 239 2.16 7.26 -7.44
N ALA A 240 0.86 6.99 -7.50
CA ALA A 240 -0.10 7.78 -8.27
C ALA A 240 -0.63 8.99 -7.48
N SER A 241 -0.15 9.18 -6.25
CA SER A 241 -0.55 10.26 -5.34
C SER A 241 0.28 11.51 -5.58
N GLY A 242 -0.39 12.66 -5.73
CA GLY A 242 0.23 13.97 -5.59
C GLY A 242 0.49 14.75 -6.88
N VAL A 243 0.67 16.07 -6.68
CA VAL A 243 1.07 17.02 -7.71
C VAL A 243 2.58 16.97 -7.85
N ASP A 244 3.08 16.40 -8.96
CA ASP A 244 4.50 16.50 -9.30
C ASP A 244 4.80 17.91 -9.81
N ILE A 245 5.47 18.72 -8.98
CA ILE A 245 6.04 20.01 -9.37
C ILE A 245 7.53 19.79 -9.62
N THR A 246 7.88 19.35 -10.83
CA THR A 246 9.28 19.28 -11.25
C THR A 246 9.73 20.65 -11.75
N VAL A 247 10.73 21.24 -11.08
CA VAL A 247 11.45 22.44 -11.53
C VAL A 247 12.75 21.99 -12.20
N GLY A 248 12.81 22.09 -13.52
CA GLY A 248 13.98 21.68 -14.31
C GLY A 248 14.69 22.87 -14.96
N ALA A 249 15.78 22.58 -15.68
CA ALA A 249 16.47 23.56 -16.52
C ALA A 249 15.56 24.19 -17.60
N SER A 250 14.45 23.53 -17.93
CA SER A 250 13.41 24.00 -18.87
C SER A 250 12.32 24.87 -18.21
N GLY A 251 12.43 25.19 -16.92
CA GLY A 251 11.42 25.94 -16.16
C GLY A 251 10.53 25.06 -15.27
N VAL A 252 9.44 25.64 -14.78
CA VAL A 252 8.46 24.95 -13.92
C VAL A 252 7.45 24.22 -14.81
N LYS A 253 7.45 22.87 -14.78
CA LYS A 253 6.43 22.07 -15.47
C LYS A 253 5.35 21.68 -14.47
N VAL A 254 4.22 22.38 -14.50
CA VAL A 254 3.05 22.04 -13.67
C VAL A 254 2.10 21.17 -14.50
N ASN A 255 2.09 19.86 -14.25
CA ASN A 255 1.09 18.97 -14.86
C ASN A 255 -0.20 19.03 -14.03
N THR A 256 -1.08 20.00 -14.31
CA THR A 256 -2.36 20.19 -13.61
C THR A 256 -3.46 19.25 -14.13
N GLN A 257 -3.25 17.94 -14.11
CA GLN A 257 -4.29 17.01 -14.57
C GLN A 257 -5.22 16.59 -13.43
N SER A 258 -6.49 17.01 -13.56
CA SER A 258 -7.70 16.60 -12.84
C SER A 258 -7.63 16.59 -11.31
N LEU A 259 -8.03 17.72 -10.70
CA LEU A 259 -8.16 17.89 -9.25
C LEU A 259 -9.05 16.83 -8.55
N THR A 260 -9.93 16.16 -9.31
CA THR A 260 -10.83 15.11 -8.79
C THR A 260 -10.17 13.73 -8.63
N SER A 261 -8.96 13.50 -9.14
CA SER A 261 -8.24 12.23 -8.99
C SER A 261 -7.12 12.26 -7.92
N ILE A 262 -6.83 13.45 -7.36
CA ILE A 262 -5.62 13.74 -6.56
C ILE A 262 -5.80 13.49 -5.06
N ILE A 263 -7.03 13.32 -4.57
CA ILE A 263 -7.31 13.34 -3.13
C ILE A 263 -7.10 11.97 -2.46
N SER A 264 -7.14 10.86 -3.22
CA SER A 264 -7.28 9.53 -2.65
C SER A 264 -6.10 8.62 -2.98
N GLY A 265 -4.87 9.10 -2.78
CA GLY A 265 -3.60 8.45 -3.15
C GLY A 265 -3.60 6.93 -3.42
N GLY A 266 -2.86 6.48 -4.43
CA GLY A 266 -2.83 5.09 -4.85
C GLY A 266 -1.55 4.71 -5.59
N ILE A 267 -1.55 3.53 -6.21
CA ILE A 267 -0.42 3.02 -6.99
C ILE A 267 -0.86 2.84 -8.43
N ALA A 268 -0.05 3.24 -9.39
CA ALA A 268 -0.27 2.92 -10.79
C ALA A 268 0.85 2.00 -11.29
N PHE A 269 0.55 1.17 -12.27
CA PHE A 269 1.56 0.33 -12.89
C PHE A 269 1.43 0.29 -14.41
N ARG A 270 2.56 0.08 -15.07
CA ARG A 270 2.66 -0.20 -16.50
C ARG A 270 3.91 -1.02 -16.80
N GLU A 271 3.83 -1.74 -17.91
CA GLU A 271 4.99 -2.33 -18.56
C GLU A 271 5.72 -1.28 -19.42
N PRO A 272 7.05 -1.19 -19.33
CA PRO A 272 7.85 -0.30 -20.15
C PRO A 272 7.99 -0.79 -21.59
N ASN A 273 7.93 0.14 -22.55
CA ASN A 273 8.06 -0.18 -23.98
C ASN A 273 9.44 -0.73 -24.38
N TRP A 274 10.45 -0.60 -23.52
CA TRP A 274 11.80 -1.09 -23.77
C TRP A 274 12.00 -2.56 -23.39
N SER A 275 10.99 -3.23 -22.82
CA SER A 275 10.99 -4.67 -22.60
C SER A 275 9.92 -5.37 -23.45
N PRO A 276 10.25 -5.81 -24.67
CA PRO A 276 9.28 -6.46 -25.56
C PRO A 276 8.99 -7.93 -25.20
N ASP A 277 9.84 -8.57 -24.38
CA ASP A 277 9.82 -10.02 -24.12
C ASP A 277 9.50 -10.37 -22.65
N ALA A 278 8.87 -9.46 -21.91
CA ALA A 278 8.61 -9.69 -20.49
C ALA A 278 7.61 -10.85 -20.29
N LYS A 279 7.94 -11.74 -19.35
CA LYS A 279 7.09 -12.87 -18.97
C LYS A 279 6.06 -12.44 -17.93
N LEU A 280 4.90 -13.10 -17.90
CA LEU A 280 3.92 -12.94 -16.83
C LEU A 280 4.57 -13.17 -15.46
N ALA A 281 4.23 -12.33 -14.49
CA ALA A 281 4.70 -12.51 -13.13
C ALA A 281 3.93 -13.62 -12.41
N ASP A 282 4.67 -14.38 -11.61
CA ASP A 282 4.11 -15.37 -10.70
C ASP A 282 3.43 -14.70 -9.50
N GLU A 283 2.56 -15.43 -8.81
CA GLU A 283 1.93 -14.93 -7.60
C GLU A 283 2.98 -14.70 -6.49
N ASN A 284 2.83 -13.61 -5.76
CA ASN A 284 3.77 -13.09 -4.76
C ASN A 284 5.12 -12.63 -5.34
N ALA A 285 5.21 -12.38 -6.65
CA ALA A 285 6.37 -11.69 -7.21
C ALA A 285 6.55 -10.29 -6.57
N GLU A 286 7.82 -9.91 -6.40
CA GLU A 286 8.25 -8.72 -5.71
C GLU A 286 8.59 -7.59 -6.69
N PHE A 287 8.15 -6.36 -6.37
CA PHE A 287 8.42 -5.17 -7.18
C PHE A 287 8.75 -3.97 -6.29
N LYS A 288 9.37 -2.95 -6.87
CA LYS A 288 9.60 -1.66 -6.19
C LYS A 288 8.52 -0.64 -6.58
N ILE A 289 8.07 0.16 -5.60
CA ILE A 289 7.30 1.39 -5.85
C ILE A 289 8.28 2.53 -6.12
N PHE A 290 8.14 3.18 -7.26
CA PHE A 290 8.87 4.39 -7.62
C PHE A 290 8.08 5.64 -7.22
N ASP A 291 8.78 6.75 -7.03
CA ASP A 291 8.15 8.03 -6.64
C ASP A 291 7.21 8.56 -7.73
N ASP A 292 7.61 8.42 -9.00
CA ASP A 292 6.89 8.97 -10.14
C ASP A 292 7.01 8.10 -11.40
N GLN A 293 6.11 8.34 -12.36
CA GLN A 293 6.05 7.60 -13.62
C GLN A 293 7.31 7.78 -14.48
N THR A 294 7.91 8.96 -14.48
CA THR A 294 9.09 9.27 -15.29
C THR A 294 10.27 8.41 -14.83
N THR A 295 10.49 8.34 -13.52
CA THR A 295 11.53 7.50 -12.92
C THR A 295 11.23 6.02 -13.10
N ALA A 296 9.97 5.59 -12.89
CA ALA A 296 9.57 4.19 -13.04
C ALA A 296 9.77 3.63 -14.45
N MET A 297 9.50 4.45 -15.47
CA MET A 297 9.54 4.05 -16.87
C MET A 297 10.91 4.25 -17.53
N ALA A 298 11.86 4.88 -16.84
CA ALA A 298 13.22 5.06 -17.32
C ALA A 298 13.90 3.69 -17.54
N PRO A 299 14.68 3.52 -18.63
CA PRO A 299 15.51 2.34 -18.80
C PRO A 299 16.47 2.18 -17.61
N PRO A 300 16.84 0.95 -17.22
CA PRO A 300 17.80 0.74 -16.16
C PRO A 300 19.14 1.40 -16.49
N ASP A 301 19.66 2.17 -15.55
CA ASP A 301 20.92 2.91 -15.70
C ASP A 301 22.15 1.99 -15.86
N GLY A 302 22.03 0.73 -15.47
CA GLY A 302 23.13 -0.24 -15.46
C GLY A 302 24.14 0.04 -14.35
N GLU A 303 25.31 -0.60 -14.44
CA GLU A 303 26.37 -0.47 -13.44
C GLU A 303 26.96 0.95 -13.43
N PRO A 304 26.96 1.66 -12.28
CA PRO A 304 27.53 2.98 -12.16
C PRO A 304 29.06 2.95 -12.20
N ARG A 305 29.66 4.01 -12.74
CA ARG A 305 31.12 4.20 -12.75
C ARG A 305 31.47 5.51 -12.08
N TYR A 306 32.36 5.44 -11.09
CA TYR A 306 32.80 6.61 -10.35
C TYR A 306 33.93 7.33 -11.08
N ILE A 307 33.76 8.64 -11.25
CA ILE A 307 34.76 9.54 -11.80
C ILE A 307 35.00 10.71 -10.86
N ARG A 308 36.19 11.30 -10.96
CA ARG A 308 36.59 12.48 -10.20
C ARG A 308 37.04 13.59 -11.13
N MET A 309 36.72 14.82 -10.77
CA MET A 309 37.12 16.04 -11.47
C MET A 309 37.69 17.03 -10.45
N ARG A 310 38.74 17.75 -10.84
CA ARG A 310 39.39 18.78 -10.00
C ARG A 310 39.27 20.12 -10.69
N PHE A 311 38.52 21.05 -10.11
CA PHE A 311 38.30 22.38 -10.66
C PHE A 311 39.05 23.44 -9.86
N ASN A 312 39.72 24.36 -10.55
CA ASN A 312 40.40 25.51 -9.94
C ASN A 312 39.51 26.77 -9.86
N GLN A 313 38.22 26.63 -10.17
CA GLN A 313 37.24 27.72 -10.22
C GLN A 313 36.16 27.51 -9.14
N SER A 314 35.37 28.56 -8.89
CA SER A 314 34.23 28.47 -7.98
C SER A 314 33.22 27.42 -8.44
N LEU A 315 32.78 26.57 -7.51
CA LEU A 315 31.73 25.57 -7.73
C LEU A 315 30.37 26.05 -7.17
N ARG A 316 30.23 27.35 -6.86
CA ARG A 316 28.99 27.90 -6.31
C ARG A 316 27.82 27.69 -7.28
N GLY A 317 26.82 26.94 -6.85
CA GLY A 317 25.65 26.58 -7.67
C GLY A 317 25.71 25.15 -8.22
N LEU A 318 26.84 24.46 -8.07
CA LEU A 318 26.94 23.01 -8.29
C LEU A 318 26.55 22.29 -7.00
N THR A 319 25.51 21.45 -7.08
CA THR A 319 24.99 20.70 -5.93
C THR A 319 25.14 19.20 -6.15
N VAL A 320 25.03 18.42 -5.07
CA VAL A 320 24.80 16.97 -5.18
C VAL A 320 23.52 16.75 -6.01
N ASN A 321 23.53 15.69 -6.83
CA ASN A 321 22.54 15.38 -7.88
C ASN A 321 22.56 16.30 -9.11
N ALA A 322 23.47 17.27 -9.22
CA ALA A 322 23.63 18.01 -10.47
C ALA A 322 23.96 17.08 -11.64
N ALA A 323 23.42 17.40 -12.82
CA ALA A 323 23.58 16.59 -14.03
C ALA A 323 25.05 16.49 -14.46
N VAL A 324 25.43 15.32 -14.98
CA VAL A 324 26.68 15.11 -15.71
C VAL A 324 26.32 14.71 -17.13
N ASP A 325 26.56 15.64 -18.05
CA ASP A 325 26.23 15.47 -19.45
C ASP A 325 27.47 15.16 -20.26
N PHE A 326 27.35 14.23 -21.20
CA PHE A 326 28.35 13.97 -22.23
C PHE A 326 27.75 14.34 -23.58
N LEU A 327 28.33 15.35 -24.24
CA LEU A 327 27.83 15.90 -25.51
C LEU A 327 26.32 16.25 -25.47
N GLY A 328 25.84 16.79 -24.35
CA GLY A 328 24.44 17.20 -24.16
C GLY A 328 23.48 16.07 -23.77
N VAL A 329 23.96 14.84 -23.61
CA VAL A 329 23.17 13.71 -23.09
C VAL A 329 23.52 13.51 -21.62
N ASN A 330 22.52 13.52 -20.73
CA ASN A 330 22.74 13.21 -19.32
C ASN A 330 23.15 11.75 -19.16
N ILE A 331 24.38 11.53 -18.71
CA ILE A 331 24.92 10.20 -18.46
C ILE A 331 25.18 9.93 -16.98
N GLY A 332 24.82 10.84 -16.09
CA GLY A 332 25.21 10.72 -14.69
C GLY A 332 24.81 11.87 -13.81
N LYS A 333 25.30 11.82 -12.58
CA LYS A 333 25.04 12.83 -11.56
C LYS A 333 26.24 13.03 -10.64
N VAL A 334 26.35 14.24 -10.12
CA VAL A 334 27.30 14.60 -9.06
C VAL A 334 26.89 13.94 -7.76
N VAL A 335 27.84 13.30 -7.08
CA VAL A 335 27.63 12.64 -5.78
C VAL A 335 28.36 13.34 -4.64
N SER A 336 29.43 14.09 -4.92
CA SER A 336 30.11 14.91 -3.91
C SER A 336 30.71 16.18 -4.52
N VAL A 337 30.79 17.23 -3.69
CA VAL A 337 31.44 18.50 -4.01
C VAL A 337 32.22 18.93 -2.76
N ASP A 338 33.53 18.75 -2.82
CA ASP A 338 34.46 18.95 -1.71
C ASP A 338 35.52 19.99 -2.08
N LEU A 339 36.23 20.52 -1.09
CA LEU A 339 37.42 21.35 -1.31
C LEU A 339 38.66 20.55 -0.91
N ASP A 340 39.67 20.60 -1.76
CA ASP A 340 41.02 20.14 -1.44
C ASP A 340 41.92 21.36 -1.16
N TYR A 341 43.07 21.13 -0.53
CA TYR A 341 44.07 22.16 -0.30
C TYR A 341 45.36 21.79 -1.00
N ASP A 342 45.80 22.63 -1.93
CA ASP A 342 47.09 22.47 -2.59
C ASP A 342 48.15 23.29 -1.83
N PRO A 343 49.09 22.64 -1.11
CA PRO A 343 50.11 23.36 -0.35
C PRO A 343 51.14 24.06 -1.23
N ALA A 344 51.34 23.60 -2.47
CA ALA A 344 52.33 24.18 -3.39
C ALA A 344 51.82 25.50 -3.96
N THR A 345 50.55 25.54 -4.36
CA THR A 345 49.92 26.76 -4.91
C THR A 345 49.20 27.60 -3.85
N LYS A 346 49.00 27.05 -2.64
CA LYS A 346 48.20 27.63 -1.54
C LYS A 346 46.76 27.95 -1.96
N THR A 347 46.20 27.14 -2.85
CA THR A 347 44.84 27.30 -3.37
C THR A 347 43.91 26.21 -2.84
N PHE A 348 42.59 26.46 -2.97
CA PHE A 348 41.53 25.51 -2.57
C PHE A 348 40.73 25.02 -3.78
N PRO A 349 41.29 24.12 -4.59
CA PRO A 349 40.57 23.55 -5.73
C PRO A 349 39.41 22.68 -5.28
N GLY A 350 38.31 22.75 -6.01
CA GLY A 350 37.14 21.92 -5.77
C GLY A 350 37.31 20.52 -6.35
N ILE A 351 36.98 19.51 -5.56
CA ILE A 351 36.95 18.10 -5.97
C ILE A 351 35.49 17.69 -6.14
N VAL A 352 35.14 17.30 -7.36
CA VAL A 352 33.79 16.86 -7.70
C VAL A 352 33.83 15.36 -7.95
N GLY A 353 33.14 14.60 -7.12
CA GLY A 353 32.84 13.19 -7.35
C GLY A 353 31.55 13.04 -8.15
N ALA A 354 31.56 12.19 -9.17
CA ALA A 354 30.35 11.89 -9.94
C ALA A 354 30.23 10.40 -10.27
N VAL A 355 29.00 9.95 -10.47
CA VAL A 355 28.67 8.63 -11.02
C VAL A 355 28.14 8.81 -12.43
N ILE A 356 28.65 8.01 -13.36
CA ILE A 356 28.17 7.93 -14.74
C ILE A 356 27.67 6.53 -15.07
N TYR A 357 26.76 6.45 -16.02
CA TYR A 357 26.03 5.26 -16.42
C TYR A 357 26.26 5.03 -17.92
N PRO A 358 27.26 4.22 -18.31
CA PRO A 358 27.62 4.03 -19.71
C PRO A 358 26.46 3.56 -20.58
N LYS A 359 25.52 2.78 -20.03
CA LYS A 359 24.33 2.31 -20.77
C LYS A 359 23.44 3.44 -21.28
N ARG A 360 23.48 4.64 -20.66
CA ARG A 360 22.75 5.82 -21.14
C ARG A 360 23.25 6.35 -22.49
N LEU A 361 24.41 5.91 -22.95
CA LEU A 361 24.90 6.19 -24.31
C LEU A 361 24.18 5.36 -25.39
N GLY A 362 23.31 4.43 -25.00
CA GLY A 362 22.53 3.60 -25.91
C GLY A 362 23.44 2.78 -26.84
N ALA A 363 23.14 2.80 -28.14
CA ALA A 363 23.89 2.03 -29.15
C ALA A 363 25.39 2.40 -29.24
N ALA A 364 25.79 3.57 -28.75
CA ALA A 364 27.21 3.93 -28.71
C ALA A 364 27.97 3.13 -27.65
N GLU A 365 27.33 2.72 -26.56
CA GLU A 365 27.97 1.95 -25.48
C GLU A 365 28.57 0.64 -26.00
N SER A 366 27.82 -0.08 -26.83
CA SER A 366 28.26 -1.39 -27.34
C SER A 366 29.47 -1.27 -28.26
N LYS A 367 29.51 -0.21 -29.09
CA LYS A 367 30.68 0.10 -29.93
C LYS A 367 31.90 0.54 -29.11
N LEU A 368 31.67 1.25 -28.01
CA LEU A 368 32.74 1.67 -27.10
C LEU A 368 33.33 0.49 -26.33
N LYS A 369 32.51 -0.51 -25.96
CA LYS A 369 33.01 -1.76 -25.38
C LYS A 369 33.94 -2.51 -26.32
N GLU A 370 33.61 -2.59 -27.60
CA GLU A 370 34.48 -3.20 -28.62
C GLU A 370 35.84 -2.48 -28.73
N LEU A 371 35.84 -1.14 -28.66
CA LEU A 371 37.06 -0.32 -28.63
C LEU A 371 37.89 -0.54 -27.36
N GLY A 372 37.25 -0.90 -26.25
CA GLY A 372 37.91 -1.23 -24.98
C GLY A 372 38.79 -2.47 -25.08
N GLY A 373 38.52 -3.40 -26.00
CA GLY A 373 39.25 -4.67 -26.16
C GLY A 373 39.00 -5.67 -25.02
N SER A 374 39.81 -6.72 -24.94
CA SER A 374 39.69 -7.77 -23.89
C SER A 374 40.28 -7.34 -22.55
N GLY A 375 39.77 -7.89 -21.44
CA GLY A 375 40.21 -7.62 -20.06
C GLY A 375 39.03 -7.33 -19.13
N ASP A 376 39.30 -6.95 -17.89
CA ASP A 376 38.25 -6.59 -16.92
C ASP A 376 37.52 -5.31 -17.36
N GLU A 377 36.22 -5.20 -17.05
CA GLU A 377 35.39 -4.04 -17.44
C GLU A 377 35.97 -2.70 -16.95
N GLU A 378 36.72 -2.72 -15.85
CA GLU A 378 37.37 -1.54 -15.32
C GLU A 378 38.51 -1.03 -16.21
N GLU A 379 39.34 -1.95 -16.68
CA GLU A 379 40.45 -1.64 -17.58
C GLU A 379 39.97 -1.23 -18.97
N GLN A 380 38.89 -1.87 -19.46
CA GLN A 380 38.29 -1.52 -20.74
C GLN A 380 37.79 -0.07 -20.72
N SER A 381 37.04 0.32 -19.68
CA SER A 381 36.56 1.71 -19.61
C SER A 381 37.68 2.71 -19.35
N ALA A 382 38.73 2.33 -18.60
CA ALA A 382 39.91 3.18 -18.46
C ALA A 382 40.60 3.42 -19.81
N ARG A 383 40.69 2.40 -20.69
CA ARG A 383 41.23 2.54 -22.06
C ARG A 383 40.37 3.45 -22.92
N VAL A 384 39.06 3.22 -22.96
CA VAL A 384 38.12 4.06 -23.72
C VAL A 384 38.18 5.51 -23.26
N LEU A 385 38.15 5.74 -21.95
CA LEU A 385 38.22 7.07 -21.37
C LEU A 385 39.59 7.74 -21.62
N GLY A 386 40.68 6.98 -21.53
CA GLY A 386 42.01 7.46 -21.90
C GLY A 386 42.08 7.89 -23.37
N ALA A 387 41.47 7.13 -24.28
CA ALA A 387 41.35 7.51 -25.69
C ALA A 387 40.51 8.79 -25.85
N PHE A 388 39.43 8.97 -25.09
CA PHE A 388 38.66 10.21 -25.11
C PHE A 388 39.47 11.41 -24.61
N VAL A 389 40.19 11.26 -23.50
CA VAL A 389 41.05 12.31 -22.94
C VAL A 389 42.18 12.69 -23.92
N ALA A 390 42.76 11.70 -24.60
CA ALA A 390 43.76 11.90 -25.65
C ALA A 390 43.20 12.66 -26.85
N ASN A 391 41.92 12.46 -27.17
CA ASN A 391 41.17 13.20 -28.20
C ASN A 391 40.55 14.52 -27.69
N GLY A 392 40.91 14.97 -26.49
CA GLY A 392 40.54 16.30 -25.99
C GLY A 392 39.30 16.33 -25.08
N LEU A 393 38.84 15.19 -24.55
CA LEU A 393 37.73 15.18 -23.59
C LEU A 393 38.06 16.02 -22.35
N ARG A 394 37.25 17.03 -22.05
CA ARG A 394 37.36 17.87 -20.87
C ARG A 394 36.01 18.02 -20.18
N ALA A 395 36.05 18.02 -18.86
CA ALA A 395 34.91 18.42 -18.04
C ALA A 395 34.91 19.93 -17.81
N GLN A 396 33.74 20.53 -17.87
CA GLN A 396 33.50 21.95 -17.64
C GLN A 396 32.29 22.11 -16.74
N VAL A 397 32.35 23.07 -15.82
CA VAL A 397 31.15 23.51 -15.10
C VAL A 397 30.43 24.53 -15.98
N ARG A 398 29.14 24.28 -16.25
CA ARG A 398 28.30 25.17 -17.06
C ARG A 398 27.02 25.51 -16.32
N ASN A 399 26.43 26.65 -16.69
CA ASN A 399 25.17 27.08 -16.12
C ASN A 399 24.02 26.35 -16.83
N GLY A 400 23.24 25.59 -16.06
CA GLY A 400 22.06 24.88 -16.57
C GLY A 400 20.79 25.71 -16.49
N ASN A 401 20.71 26.66 -15.55
CA ASN A 401 19.57 27.55 -15.39
C ASN A 401 20.02 28.95 -14.95
N LEU A 402 19.93 29.91 -15.87
CA LEU A 402 20.34 31.30 -15.65
C LEU A 402 19.53 32.00 -14.55
N LEU A 403 18.30 31.55 -14.26
CA LEU A 403 17.44 32.15 -13.25
C LEU A 403 17.82 31.72 -11.83
N THR A 404 18.13 30.43 -11.64
CA THR A 404 18.46 29.87 -10.32
C THR A 404 19.97 29.85 -10.05
N GLY A 405 20.80 30.03 -11.08
CA GLY A 405 22.25 29.90 -10.99
C GLY A 405 22.73 28.45 -10.83
N GLN A 406 21.87 27.47 -11.11
CA GLN A 406 22.20 26.05 -10.97
C GLN A 406 23.22 25.62 -12.03
N LEU A 407 24.29 24.98 -11.58
CA LEU A 407 25.37 24.48 -12.44
C LEU A 407 25.22 22.98 -12.70
N TYR A 408 25.77 22.54 -13.82
CA TYR A 408 25.93 21.13 -14.19
C TYR A 408 27.33 20.88 -14.76
N ILE A 409 27.71 19.61 -14.88
CA ILE A 409 28.98 19.21 -15.48
C ILE A 409 28.74 18.85 -16.95
N ALA A 410 29.43 19.52 -17.86
CA ALA A 410 29.46 19.19 -19.28
C ALA A 410 30.80 18.54 -19.64
N MET A 411 30.77 17.35 -20.22
CA MET A 411 31.92 16.64 -20.76
C MET A 411 31.89 16.71 -22.29
N GLU A 412 32.88 17.37 -22.87
CA GLU A 412 32.96 17.62 -24.31
C GLU A 412 34.38 17.48 -24.82
N PHE A 413 34.54 17.28 -26.12
CA PHE A 413 35.84 17.29 -26.78
C PHE A 413 36.24 18.73 -27.12
N ASP A 414 37.35 19.20 -26.54
CA ASP A 414 37.98 20.47 -26.89
C ASP A 414 39.29 20.20 -27.65
N PRO A 415 39.32 20.39 -28.99
CA PRO A 415 40.51 20.17 -29.80
C PRO A 415 41.69 21.10 -29.44
N LYS A 416 41.40 22.22 -28.77
CA LYS A 416 42.39 23.24 -28.40
C LYS A 416 42.89 23.05 -26.96
N ALA A 417 42.33 22.11 -26.20
CA ALA A 417 42.75 21.90 -24.83
C ALA A 417 44.19 21.36 -24.76
N PRO A 418 45.03 21.84 -23.82
CA PRO A 418 46.37 21.31 -23.60
C PRO A 418 46.33 19.81 -23.33
N LYS A 419 47.27 19.04 -23.89
CA LYS A 419 47.36 17.59 -23.62
C LYS A 419 47.71 17.36 -22.15
N VAL A 420 46.97 16.47 -21.49
CA VAL A 420 47.18 16.10 -20.07
C VAL A 420 47.43 14.60 -19.99
N ALA A 421 48.35 14.19 -19.12
CA ALA A 421 48.60 12.78 -18.86
C ALA A 421 47.37 12.15 -18.17
N PHE A 422 46.90 11.03 -18.70
CA PHE A 422 45.79 10.27 -18.12
C PHE A 422 46.32 9.07 -17.34
N ASN A 423 45.98 8.99 -16.05
CA ASN A 423 46.34 7.85 -15.21
C ASN A 423 45.24 6.78 -15.26
N ALA A 424 45.40 5.79 -16.14
CA ALA A 424 44.44 4.67 -16.28
C ALA A 424 44.34 3.77 -15.03
N LYS A 425 45.29 3.87 -14.09
CA LYS A 425 45.29 3.12 -12.82
C LYS A 425 44.65 3.89 -11.67
N ALA A 426 44.27 5.17 -11.86
CA ALA A 426 43.60 5.94 -10.83
C ALA A 426 42.24 5.32 -10.48
N ARG A 427 41.90 5.34 -9.19
CA ARG A 427 40.62 4.89 -8.64
C ARG A 427 40.15 5.93 -7.62
N PRO A 428 39.08 6.70 -7.89
CA PRO A 428 38.32 6.77 -9.15
C PRO A 428 39.14 7.33 -10.33
N LEU A 429 38.66 7.14 -11.55
CA LEU A 429 39.28 7.71 -12.76
C LEU A 429 39.12 9.23 -12.77
N GLU A 430 40.18 9.95 -13.15
CA GLU A 430 40.17 11.40 -13.19
C GLU A 430 39.88 11.93 -14.59
N ILE A 431 38.88 12.80 -14.70
CA ILE A 431 38.57 13.54 -15.92
C ILE A 431 39.25 14.91 -15.87
N PRO A 432 40.11 15.25 -16.83
CA PRO A 432 40.73 16.57 -16.87
C PRO A 432 39.68 17.66 -17.09
N THR A 433 39.82 18.76 -16.39
CA THR A 433 38.87 19.88 -16.44
C THR A 433 39.44 21.06 -17.22
N VAL A 434 38.58 21.91 -17.74
CA VAL A 434 38.95 23.26 -18.19
C VAL A 434 38.00 24.31 -17.60
N PRO A 435 38.42 25.58 -17.48
CA PRO A 435 37.56 26.65 -16.99
C PRO A 435 36.30 26.81 -17.83
N GLY A 436 35.21 27.24 -17.19
CA GLY A 436 33.92 27.50 -17.83
C GLY A 436 34.00 28.63 -18.87
N SER A 437 33.07 28.63 -19.84
CA SER A 437 33.03 29.64 -20.91
C SER A 437 32.67 31.04 -20.43
N PHE A 438 31.88 31.17 -19.36
CA PHE A 438 31.48 32.46 -18.81
C PHE A 438 32.66 33.19 -18.15
N ASP A 439 33.51 32.47 -17.41
CA ASP A 439 34.70 33.05 -16.79
C ASP A 439 35.68 33.57 -17.87
N LYS A 440 35.84 32.82 -18.97
CA LYS A 440 36.63 33.28 -20.12
C LYS A 440 36.07 34.56 -20.75
N LEU A 441 34.75 34.72 -20.80
CA LEU A 441 34.13 35.95 -21.30
C LEU A 441 34.44 37.13 -20.37
N GLN A 442 34.38 36.92 -19.06
CA GLN A 442 34.72 37.95 -18.07
C GLN A 442 36.19 38.38 -18.20
N GLU A 443 37.11 37.43 -18.30
CA GLU A 443 38.54 37.70 -18.54
C GLU A 443 38.77 38.47 -19.85
N GLN A 444 38.08 38.08 -20.93
CA GLN A 444 38.20 38.76 -22.22
C GLN A 444 37.62 40.18 -22.21
N LEU A 445 36.50 40.41 -21.52
CA LEU A 445 35.92 41.74 -21.34
C LEU A 445 36.84 42.63 -20.52
N GLN A 446 37.41 42.09 -19.44
CA GLN A 446 38.38 42.83 -18.63
C GLN A 446 39.62 43.18 -19.44
N ALA A 447 40.18 42.23 -20.19
CA ALA A 447 41.32 42.48 -21.07
C ALA A 447 40.99 43.49 -22.19
N PHE A 448 39.75 43.52 -22.69
CA PHE A 448 39.32 44.53 -23.65
C PHE A 448 39.20 45.93 -23.03
N VAL A 449 38.62 46.04 -21.83
CA VAL A 449 38.53 47.30 -21.08
C VAL A 449 39.92 47.84 -20.75
N GLU A 450 40.85 46.98 -20.30
CA GLU A 450 42.23 47.36 -20.06
C GLU A 450 42.92 47.86 -21.33
N LYS A 451 42.74 47.17 -22.46
CA LYS A 451 43.25 47.65 -23.77
C LYS A 451 42.64 48.99 -24.19
N LEU A 452 41.35 49.20 -23.96
CA LEU A 452 40.67 50.47 -24.24
C LEU A 452 41.22 51.61 -23.34
N SER A 453 41.45 51.33 -22.06
CA SER A 453 42.01 52.31 -21.11
C SER A 453 43.45 52.68 -21.40
N ASN A 454 44.22 51.76 -21.99
CA ASN A 454 45.63 51.97 -22.36
C ASN A 454 45.80 52.53 -23.79
N LEU A 455 44.72 52.92 -24.48
CA LEU A 455 44.85 53.60 -25.76
C LEU A 455 45.45 55.00 -25.54
N PRO A 456 46.56 55.35 -26.21
CA PRO A 456 47.18 56.65 -26.06
C PRO A 456 46.38 57.71 -26.84
N ILE A 457 45.25 58.14 -26.28
CA ILE A 457 44.38 59.17 -26.87
C ILE A 457 45.16 60.49 -27.04
N ASP A 458 46.10 60.78 -26.14
CA ASP A 458 46.96 61.96 -26.22
C ASP A 458 47.89 61.95 -27.44
N GLN A 459 48.39 60.78 -27.85
CA GLN A 459 49.23 60.64 -29.05
C GLN A 459 48.42 60.74 -30.34
N LEU A 460 47.16 60.30 -30.32
CA LEU A 460 46.22 60.44 -31.44
C LEU A 460 45.76 61.90 -31.62
N ALA A 461 45.53 62.63 -30.52
CA ALA A 461 45.19 64.05 -30.56
C ALA A 461 46.39 64.93 -30.98
N GLY A 462 47.61 64.59 -30.54
CA GLY A 462 48.82 65.31 -30.92
C GLY A 462 49.15 65.26 -32.41
N ASN A 463 48.85 64.15 -33.09
CA ASN A 463 49.08 63.99 -34.54
C ASN A 463 48.01 64.66 -35.42
N LEU A 464 46.82 64.99 -34.87
CA LEU A 464 45.76 65.71 -35.59
C LEU A 464 45.95 67.23 -35.56
N ASN A 465 46.73 67.76 -34.61
CA ASN A 465 47.09 69.19 -34.54
C ASN A 465 48.36 69.53 -35.34
N GLY A 466 48.94 68.56 -36.05
CA GLY A 466 50.20 68.69 -36.81
C GLY A 466 50.06 68.65 -38.33
N THR A 467 48.84 68.78 -38.88
CA THR A 467 48.58 68.90 -40.32
C THR A 467 47.95 70.23 -40.70
#